data_AF-A0A480A4R3-F1
#
_entry.id   AF-A0A480A4R3-F1
#
_cell.length_a   1.000
_cell.length_b   1.000
_cell.length_c   1.000
_cell.angle_alpha   90.00
_cell.angle_beta   90.00
_cell.angle_gamma   90.00
#
_symmetry.space_group_name_H-M   'P 1'
#
loop_
_entity.id
_entity.type
_entity.pdbx_description
1 polymer ?
#
loop_
_entity_poly.entity_id
_entity_poly.type
_entity_poly.pdbx_seq_one_letter_code
_entity_poly.pdbx_strand_id
1 'polypeptide(L)' 'MILLDSDIVIDFLRKYSPAIIWLSSLGDEEIALPGYVAMELMQGCKN' A
#
# COMPACT_ATOMS: atom_id res chain seq x y z
N MET A 1 -1.82 -13.75 -4.20
CA MET A 1 -0.90 -13.16 -3.19
C MET A 1 -0.04 -12.09 -3.85
N ILE A 2 -0.34 -10.82 -3.59
CA ILE A 2 0.39 -9.64 -4.06
C ILE A 2 1.11 -9.01 -2.86
N LEU A 3 2.40 -8.71 -3.02
CA LEU A 3 3.16 -7.93 -2.05
C LEU A 3 3.08 -6.45 -2.42
N LEU A 4 2.58 -5.63 -1.51
CA LEU A 4 2.48 -4.19 -1.73
C LEU A 4 3.76 -3.49 -1.33
N ASP A 5 4.22 -2.58 -2.19
CA ASP A 5 5.33 -1.68 -1.89
C ASP A 5 4.86 -0.43 -1.14
N SER A 6 5.77 0.29 -0.49
CA SER A 6 5.44 1.47 0.32
C SER A 6 4.77 2.58 -0.48
N ASP A 7 5.21 2.84 -1.71
CA ASP A 7 4.62 3.88 -2.57
C ASP A 7 3.13 3.63 -2.87
N ILE A 8 2.74 2.39 -3.17
CA ILE A 8 1.33 2.04 -3.42
C ILE A 8 0.47 2.26 -2.17
N VAL A 9 1.01 1.93 -0.99
CA VAL A 9 0.31 2.16 0.28
C VAL A 9 0.21 3.65 0.59
N ILE A 10 1.26 4.42 0.35
CA ILE A 10 1.27 5.88 0.53
C ILE A 10 0.24 6.53 -0.38
N ASP A 11 0.20 6.15 -1.66
CA ASP A 11 -0.76 6.67 -2.64
C ASP A 11 -2.19 6.34 -2.22
N PHE A 12 -2.45 5.12 -1.76
CA PHE A 12 -3.75 4.74 -1.22
C PHE A 12 -4.12 5.59 0.01
N LEU A 13 -3.22 5.73 0.99
CA LEU A 13 -3.44 6.53 2.21
C LEU A 13 -3.66 8.02 1.90
N ARG A 14 -3.04 8.54 0.85
CA ARG A 14 -3.21 9.92 0.35
C ARG A 14 -4.44 10.09 -0.54
N LYS A 15 -5.24 9.03 -0.73
CA LYS A 15 -6.43 9.00 -1.59
C LYS A 15 -6.14 9.32 -3.06
N TYR A 16 -4.98 8.88 -3.56
CA TYR A 16 -4.67 8.98 -4.97
C TYR A 16 -5.59 8.04 -5.77
N SER A 17 -6.43 8.61 -6.64
CA SER A 17 -7.50 7.86 -7.32
C SER A 17 -7.01 6.62 -8.08
N PRO A 18 -5.88 6.64 -8.81
CA PRO A 18 -5.38 5.45 -9.48
C PRO A 18 -5.07 4.29 -8.52
N ALA A 19 -4.49 4.56 -7.36
CA ALA A 19 -4.18 3.53 -6.37
C ALA A 19 -5.46 2.91 -5.78
N ILE A 20 -6.47 3.73 -5.48
CA ILE A 20 -7.78 3.24 -5.00
C ILE A 20 -8.45 2.36 -6.05
N ILE A 21 -8.49 2.81 -7.31
CA ILE A 21 -9.12 2.07 -8.42
C ILE A 21 -8.41 0.74 -8.64
N TRP A 22 -7.07 0.76 -8.64
CA TRP A 22 -6.26 -0.45 -8.81
C TRP A 22 -6.50 -1.44 -7.66
N LEU A 23 -6.42 -1.01 -6.39
CA LEU A 23 -6.69 -1.86 -5.23
C LEU A 23 -8.10 -2.45 -5.25
N SER A 24 -9.09 -1.65 -5.64
CA SER A 24 -10.49 -2.10 -5.75
C SER A 24 -10.70 -3.14 -6.87
N SER A 25 -9.83 -3.15 -7.89
CA SER A 25 -9.92 -4.08 -9.01
C SER A 25 -9.38 -5.49 -8.72
N LEU A 26 -8.69 -5.67 -7.58
CA LEU A 26 -8.04 -6.94 -7.22
C LEU A 26 -9.03 -8.01 -6.73
N GLY A 27 -10.25 -7.65 -6.34
CA GLY A 27 -11.27 -8.60 -5.87
C GLY A 27 -10.82 -9.39 -4.63
N ASP A 28 -10.85 -10.72 -4.73
CA ASP A 28 -10.50 -11.65 -3.65
C ASP A 28 -9.00 -12.02 -3.62
N GLU A 29 -8.15 -11.35 -4.40
CA GLU A 29 -6.70 -11.57 -4.35
C GLU A 29 -6.14 -11.26 -2.96
N GLU A 30 -5.41 -12.22 -2.39
CA GLU A 30 -4.71 -12.03 -1.14
C GLU A 30 -3.62 -10.95 -1.30
N ILE A 31 -3.65 -9.94 -0.43
CA ILE A 31 -2.62 -8.90 -0.36
C ILE A 31 -1.84 -9.05 0.94
N ALA A 32 -0.53 -8.85 0.87
CA ALA A 32 0.33 -8.84 2.04
C ALA A 32 1.27 -7.63 2.02
N LEU A 33 1.58 -7.14 3.21
CA LEU A 33 2.56 -6.08 3.43
C LEU A 33 3.85 -6.70 3.94
N PRO A 34 4.96 -6.59 3.18
CA PRO A 34 6.27 -6.99 3.68
C PRO A 34 6.63 -6.22 4.96
N GLY A 35 7.35 -6.89 5.88
CA GLY A 35 7.73 -6.26 7.16
C GLY A 35 8.57 -4.99 7.02
N TYR A 36 9.42 -4.91 5.98
CA TYR A 36 10.21 -3.70 5.70
C TYR A 36 9.34 -2.55 5.18
N VAL A 37 8.27 -2.82 4.43
CA VAL A 37 7.30 -1.80 4.00
C VAL A 37 6.57 -1.21 5.22
N ALA A 38 6.17 -2.05 6.18
CA ALA A 38 5.60 -1.57 7.43
C ALA A 38 6.58 -0.68 8.22
N MET A 39 7.86 -1.05 8.27
CA MET A 39 8.92 -0.24 8.88
C MET A 39 9.07 1.12 8.17
N GLU A 40 9.12 1.14 6.84
CA GLU A 40 9.25 2.36 6.04
C GLU A 40 8.09 3.33 6.30
N LEU A 41 6.84 2.84 6.28
CA LEU A 41 5.66 3.64 6.56
C LEU A 41 5.71 4.25 7.97
N MET A 42 6.06 3.45 8.98
CA MET A 42 6.20 3.92 10.36
C MET A 42 7.28 5.01 10.51
N GLN A 43 8.41 4.84 9.84
CA GLN A 43 9.50 5.82 9.90
C GLN A 43 9.18 7.09 9.10
N GLY A 44 8.51 6.96 7.95
CA GLY A 44 8.07 8.08 7.13
C GLY A 44 7.03 8.98 7.81
N CYS A 45 6.22 8.44 8.72
CA CYS A 45 5.28 9.21 9.54
C CYS A 45 5.94 10.02 10.67
N LYS A 46 7.22 9.78 10.99
CA LYS A 46 7.96 10.50 12.04
C LYS A 46 8.76 11.70 11.53
N ASN A 47 8.56 12.09 10.26
CA ASN A 47 9.14 13.32 9.71
C ASN A 47 8.62 14.56 10.45
#